data_AF-A0A7C9PUK3-F1
#
_entry.id   AF-A0A7C9PUK3-F1
#
_cell.length_a   1.000
_cell.length_b   1.000
_cell.length_c   1.000
_cell.angle_alpha   90.00
_cell.angle_beta   90.00
_cell.angle_gamma   90.00
#
_symmetry.space_group_name_H-M   'P 1'
#
loop_
_entity.id
_entity.type
_entity.pdbx_description
1 polymer ?
#
loop_
_entity_poly.entity_id
_entity_poly.type
_entity_poly.pdbx_seq_one_letter_code
_entity_poly.pdbx_strand_id
1 'polypeptide(L)'
;MNEPKTQTQTALSLSDTLVKLPSHKFYRQTFMFDELLAILLWAVTRISYDVKCLVDGTRCRAIQPSWGWDIGTVRLLAIATIKIRGEETPLEIDCKTGATPTWLLPDSAVIQSDTNLVCREPRQVGNILRELKEELQAACEETTDFLVPTRLGYPAIEFLHPGQEWRQAEMRLDLEISFLSDNPRDGNGQTRTNAALNKPVLPLGEH
;
A
#
# COMPACT_ATOMS: atom_id res chain seq x y z
N MET A 1 -38.63 -8.59 -18.12
CA MET A 1 -37.56 -7.61 -18.43
C MET A 1 -36.89 -7.33 -17.10
N ASN A 2 -35.77 -8.02 -16.83
CA ASN A 2 -35.11 -7.99 -15.52
C ASN A 2 -34.19 -6.77 -15.46
N GLU A 3 -34.44 -5.88 -14.52
CA GLU A 3 -33.54 -4.78 -14.19
C GLU A 3 -32.21 -5.34 -13.67
N PRO A 4 -31.06 -4.82 -14.12
CA PRO A 4 -29.78 -5.18 -13.53
C PRO A 4 -29.71 -4.54 -12.14
N LYS A 5 -29.68 -5.37 -11.09
CA LYS A 5 -29.32 -4.94 -9.74
C LYS A 5 -27.90 -4.41 -9.80
N THR A 6 -27.76 -3.08 -9.80
CA THR A 6 -26.50 -2.41 -9.52
C THR A 6 -26.10 -2.81 -8.09
N GLN A 7 -25.20 -3.78 -7.97
CA GLN A 7 -24.54 -4.05 -6.70
C GLN A 7 -23.66 -2.85 -6.41
N THR A 8 -24.17 -1.94 -5.58
CA THR A 8 -23.39 -0.91 -4.93
C THR A 8 -22.37 -1.66 -4.07
N GLN A 9 -21.12 -1.69 -4.54
CA GLN A 9 -19.98 -2.21 -3.80
C GLN A 9 -19.86 -1.33 -2.55
N THR A 10 -20.44 -1.79 -1.44
CA THR A 10 -20.35 -1.13 -0.15
C THR A 10 -18.87 -0.91 0.12
N ALA A 11 -18.46 0.34 0.28
CA ALA A 11 -17.13 0.66 0.78
C ALA A 11 -16.98 -0.07 2.11
N LEU A 12 -16.25 -1.19 2.10
CA LEU A 12 -16.06 -2.04 3.27
C LEU A 12 -15.36 -1.18 4.33
N SER A 13 -16.06 -0.89 5.42
CA SER A 13 -15.44 -0.30 6.59
C SER A 13 -14.58 -1.37 7.23
N LEU A 14 -13.30 -1.35 6.87
CA LEU A 14 -12.30 -2.32 7.31
C LEU A 14 -11.92 -2.18 8.79
N SER A 15 -12.35 -1.10 9.45
CA SER A 15 -12.04 -0.80 10.86
C SER A 15 -12.70 -1.76 11.85
N ASP A 16 -13.81 -2.40 11.47
CA ASP A 16 -14.54 -3.33 12.33
C ASP A 16 -14.26 -4.81 11.98
N THR A 17 -13.33 -5.03 11.05
CA THR A 17 -13.00 -6.36 10.56
C THR A 17 -11.99 -7.04 11.48
N LEU A 18 -12.26 -8.27 11.89
CA LEU A 18 -11.31 -9.09 12.63
C LEU A 18 -10.51 -9.99 11.68
N VAL A 19 -9.21 -10.11 11.97
CA VAL A 19 -8.33 -11.07 11.31
C VAL A 19 -7.76 -12.04 12.32
N LYS A 20 -7.80 -13.32 11.97
CA LYS A 20 -7.16 -14.39 12.73
C LYS A 20 -5.95 -14.92 11.96
N LEU A 21 -4.78 -14.85 12.61
CA LEU A 21 -3.50 -15.33 12.09
C LEU A 21 -3.27 -16.80 12.49
N PRO A 22 -2.41 -17.54 11.77
CA PRO A 22 -2.03 -18.90 12.13
C PRO A 22 -1.45 -18.99 13.55
N SER A 23 -1.75 -20.09 14.24
CA SER A 23 -1.59 -20.27 15.69
C SER A 23 -0.15 -20.26 16.23
N HIS A 24 0.86 -20.07 15.39
CA HIS A 24 2.25 -20.42 15.71
C HIS A 24 3.27 -19.28 15.67
N LYS A 25 2.86 -18.02 15.35
CA LYS A 25 3.83 -16.90 15.22
C LYS A 25 3.56 -15.67 16.09
N PHE A 26 2.33 -15.45 16.54
CA PHE A 26 1.98 -14.29 17.35
C PHE A 26 1.39 -14.69 18.70
N TYR A 27 1.74 -13.95 19.76
CA TYR A 27 1.21 -14.16 21.12
C TYR A 27 -0.30 -13.97 21.20
N ARG A 28 -0.84 -13.06 20.38
CA ARG A 28 -2.28 -12.87 20.11
C ARG A 28 -2.56 -13.39 18.70
N GLN A 29 -3.65 -14.15 18.54
CA GLN A 29 -4.00 -14.76 17.24
C GLN A 29 -5.08 -14.00 16.49
N THR A 30 -5.80 -13.09 17.15
CA THR A 30 -6.91 -12.34 16.55
C THR A 30 -6.73 -10.85 16.79
N PHE A 31 -6.71 -10.07 15.72
CA PHE A 31 -6.49 -8.63 15.71
C PHE A 31 -7.66 -7.95 15.02
N MET A 32 -7.90 -6.69 15.35
CA MET A 32 -8.59 -5.81 14.43
C MET A 32 -7.73 -5.64 13.17
N PHE A 33 -8.35 -5.46 12.03
CA PHE A 33 -7.61 -5.42 10.78
C PHE A 33 -6.71 -4.17 10.68
N ASP A 34 -7.15 -3.03 11.22
CA ASP A 34 -6.34 -1.82 11.34
C ASP A 34 -5.13 -1.99 12.29
N GLU A 35 -5.29 -2.72 13.40
CA GLU A 35 -4.17 -3.13 14.27
C GLU A 35 -3.13 -3.93 13.46
N LEU A 36 -3.58 -4.87 12.63
CA LEU A 36 -2.69 -5.67 11.78
C LEU A 36 -1.96 -4.79 10.74
N LEU A 37 -2.67 -3.88 10.06
CA LEU A 37 -2.05 -2.95 9.12
C LEU A 37 -0.99 -2.07 9.82
N ALA A 38 -1.28 -1.58 11.03
CA ALA A 38 -0.33 -0.79 11.82
C ALA A 38 0.92 -1.61 12.20
N ILE A 39 0.76 -2.89 12.57
CA ILE A 39 1.87 -3.79 12.87
C ILE A 39 2.76 -3.98 11.63
N LEU A 40 2.16 -4.24 10.47
CA LEU A 40 2.90 -4.44 9.22
C LEU A 40 3.63 -3.16 8.80
N LEU A 41 2.96 -2.00 8.88
CA LEU A 41 3.57 -0.71 8.62
C LEU A 41 4.74 -0.42 9.57
N TRP A 42 4.58 -0.74 10.85
CA TRP A 42 5.63 -0.57 11.84
C TRP A 42 6.86 -1.42 11.52
N ALA A 43 6.67 -2.69 11.11
CA ALA A 43 7.76 -3.56 10.69
C ALA A 43 8.57 -2.97 9.51
N VAL A 44 7.90 -2.33 8.55
CA VAL A 44 8.58 -1.64 7.44
C VAL A 44 9.31 -0.39 7.91
N THR A 45 8.63 0.49 8.66
CA THR A 45 9.21 1.79 9.05
C THR A 45 10.38 1.69 10.03
N ARG A 46 10.49 0.59 10.79
CA ARG A 46 11.57 0.40 11.77
C ARG A 46 12.90 -0.06 11.17
N ILE A 47 12.96 -0.36 9.86
CA ILE A 47 14.20 -0.77 9.18
C ILE A 47 15.26 0.33 9.31
N SER A 48 14.90 1.57 8.98
CA SER A 48 15.78 2.73 9.12
C SER A 48 14.98 4.04 9.13
N TYR A 49 15.63 5.12 9.55
CA TYR A 49 15.03 6.46 9.50
C TYR A 49 14.70 6.89 8.06
N ASP A 50 15.58 6.62 7.09
CA ASP A 50 15.36 6.96 5.69
C ASP A 50 14.18 6.19 5.08
N VAL A 51 13.98 4.92 5.48
CA VAL A 51 12.79 4.13 5.08
C VAL A 51 11.52 4.75 5.66
N LYS A 52 11.52 5.14 6.94
CA LYS A 52 10.39 5.87 7.53
C LYS A 52 10.09 7.16 6.75
N CYS A 53 11.11 7.95 6.41
CA CYS A 53 10.95 9.17 5.60
C CYS A 53 10.36 8.87 4.21
N LEU A 54 10.74 7.76 3.56
CA LEU A 54 10.10 7.34 2.32
C LEU A 54 8.64 6.95 2.55
N VAL A 55 8.30 6.23 3.61
CA VAL A 55 6.88 5.91 3.94
C VAL A 55 6.05 7.17 4.19
N ASP A 56 6.68 8.17 4.81
CA ASP A 56 6.07 9.48 5.05
C ASP A 56 5.91 10.33 3.81
N GLY A 57 6.78 10.14 2.83
CA GLY A 57 6.84 10.93 1.62
C GLY A 57 8.07 11.80 1.63
N THR A 58 8.90 11.63 0.61
CA THR A 58 10.14 12.40 0.45
C THR A 58 10.11 13.13 -0.88
N ARG A 59 10.57 14.37 -0.90
CA ARG A 59 10.75 15.12 -2.14
C ARG A 59 11.87 14.48 -2.96
N CYS A 60 11.51 14.11 -4.18
CA CYS A 60 12.37 13.34 -5.07
C CYS A 60 12.21 13.81 -6.51
N ARG A 61 13.21 13.43 -7.31
CA ARG A 61 13.15 13.40 -8.76
C ARG A 61 12.87 11.97 -9.19
N ALA A 62 12.00 11.77 -10.17
CA ALA A 62 11.73 10.47 -10.77
C ALA A 62 11.82 10.57 -12.29
N ILE A 63 12.32 9.52 -12.94
CA ILE A 63 12.29 9.35 -14.39
C ILE A 63 11.64 8.00 -14.72
N GLN A 64 10.69 8.01 -15.64
CA GLN A 64 10.00 6.82 -16.12
C GLN A 64 10.42 6.52 -17.56
N PRO A 65 10.33 5.26 -18.04
CA PRO A 65 10.82 4.88 -19.37
C PRO A 65 10.30 5.72 -20.55
N SER A 66 9.12 6.33 -20.41
CA SER A 66 8.47 7.15 -21.44
C SER A 66 8.46 8.66 -21.14
N TRP A 67 9.07 9.10 -20.04
CA TRP A 67 9.02 10.49 -19.57
C TRP A 67 10.42 11.00 -19.20
N GLY A 68 10.60 12.32 -19.24
CA GLY A 68 11.81 12.93 -18.70
C GLY A 68 11.83 12.91 -17.16
N TRP A 69 12.85 13.52 -16.58
CA TRP A 69 12.87 13.79 -15.14
C TRP A 69 11.70 14.68 -14.74
N ASP A 70 11.05 14.30 -13.66
CA ASP A 70 10.00 15.08 -13.01
C ASP A 70 10.27 15.19 -11.50
N ILE A 71 9.77 16.25 -10.89
CA ILE A 71 9.93 16.53 -9.47
C ILE A 71 8.59 16.28 -8.78
N GLY A 72 8.63 15.64 -7.63
CA GLY A 72 7.43 15.36 -6.87
C GLY A 72 7.72 14.72 -5.52
N THR A 73 6.71 14.06 -4.99
CA THR A 73 6.81 13.30 -3.74
C THR A 73 6.83 11.80 -4.05
N VAL A 74 7.89 11.12 -3.63
CA VAL A 74 7.98 9.66 -3.64
C VAL A 74 7.53 9.12 -2.29
N ARG A 75 6.71 8.06 -2.30
CA ARG A 75 6.35 7.30 -1.10
C ARG A 75 6.67 5.82 -1.25
N LEU A 76 7.30 5.24 -0.23
CA LEU A 76 7.31 3.78 -0.04
C LEU A 76 5.97 3.34 0.54
N LEU A 77 5.34 2.36 -0.09
CA LEU A 77 4.07 1.79 0.30
C LEU A 77 4.32 0.38 0.85
N ALA A 78 3.77 0.11 2.03
CA ALA A 78 3.62 -1.24 2.56
C ALA A 78 2.23 -1.72 2.17
N ILE A 79 2.13 -2.68 1.24
CA ILE A 79 0.85 -3.12 0.69
C ILE A 79 0.47 -4.48 1.26
N ALA A 80 -0.63 -4.51 1.99
CA ALA A 80 -1.30 -5.75 2.35
C ALA A 80 -2.14 -6.22 1.16
N THR A 81 -1.76 -7.33 0.54
CA THR A 81 -2.58 -8.03 -0.45
C THR A 81 -3.33 -9.16 0.23
N ILE A 82 -4.65 -9.20 0.07
CA ILE A 82 -5.51 -10.24 0.63
C ILE A 82 -6.26 -10.92 -0.50
N LYS A 83 -6.09 -12.23 -0.63
CA LYS A 83 -6.83 -13.05 -1.59
C LYS A 83 -7.86 -13.89 -0.87
N ILE A 84 -9.12 -13.46 -0.90
CA ILE A 84 -10.20 -14.20 -0.25
C ILE A 84 -10.58 -15.42 -1.10
N ARG A 85 -10.75 -16.58 -0.47
CA ARG A 85 -11.15 -17.80 -1.18
C ARG A 85 -12.51 -17.59 -1.87
N GLY A 86 -12.54 -17.86 -3.17
CA GLY A 86 -13.73 -17.73 -4.00
C GLY A 86 -13.90 -16.35 -4.66
N GLU A 87 -13.02 -15.39 -4.38
CA GLU A 87 -12.97 -14.12 -5.10
C GLU A 87 -11.86 -14.13 -6.15
N GLU A 88 -12.12 -13.51 -7.32
CA GLU A 88 -11.14 -13.44 -8.40
C GLU A 88 -10.09 -12.35 -8.17
N THR A 89 -10.52 -11.19 -7.68
CA THR A 89 -9.64 -10.04 -7.48
C THR A 89 -9.15 -9.97 -6.05
N PRO A 90 -7.82 -9.90 -5.82
CA PRO A 90 -7.31 -9.63 -4.48
C PRO A 90 -7.64 -8.20 -4.05
N LEU A 91 -7.73 -8.00 -2.74
CA LEU A 91 -7.78 -6.67 -2.13
C LEU A 91 -6.35 -6.20 -1.90
N GLU A 92 -6.01 -5.00 -2.38
CA GLU A 92 -4.71 -4.37 -2.17
C GLU A 92 -4.91 -3.09 -1.36
N ILE A 93 -4.20 -3.00 -0.24
CA ILE A 93 -4.42 -1.97 0.78
C ILE A 93 -3.05 -1.40 1.21
N ASP A 94 -2.87 -0.08 1.04
CA ASP A 94 -1.75 0.64 1.66
C ASP A 94 -1.95 0.64 3.18
N CYS A 95 -1.04 0.00 3.91
CA CYS A 95 -1.12 -0.13 5.37
C CYS A 95 -1.14 1.23 6.09
N LYS A 96 -0.66 2.31 5.46
CA LYS A 96 -0.69 3.65 6.04
C LYS A 96 -2.03 4.36 5.87
N THR A 97 -2.67 4.21 4.72
CA THR A 97 -3.89 4.98 4.38
C THR A 97 -5.17 4.17 4.42
N GLY A 98 -5.07 2.84 4.43
CA GLY A 98 -6.21 1.93 4.31
C GLY A 98 -6.86 1.93 2.92
N ALA A 99 -6.29 2.67 1.96
CA ALA A 99 -6.82 2.81 0.62
C ALA A 99 -6.06 1.93 -0.39
N THR A 100 -6.69 1.65 -1.53
CA THR A 100 -6.01 1.01 -2.65
C THR A 100 -4.92 1.93 -3.19
N PRO A 101 -3.69 1.41 -3.40
CA PRO A 101 -2.57 2.20 -3.86
C PRO A 101 -2.82 2.75 -5.28
N THR A 102 -2.30 3.95 -5.55
CA THR A 102 -2.36 4.62 -6.86
C THR A 102 -1.01 5.24 -7.20
N TRP A 103 -0.80 5.53 -8.49
CA TRP A 103 0.43 6.16 -9.01
C TRP A 103 1.73 5.40 -8.69
N LEU A 104 1.68 4.08 -8.83
CA LEU A 104 2.84 3.21 -8.67
C LEU A 104 3.88 3.48 -9.76
N LEU A 105 5.15 3.59 -9.37
CA LEU A 105 6.25 3.61 -10.31
C LEU A 105 6.58 2.19 -10.77
N PRO A 106 6.85 1.97 -12.07
CA PRO A 106 7.33 0.67 -12.52
C PRO A 106 8.75 0.40 -12.00
N ASP A 107 9.12 -0.88 -11.91
CA ASP A 107 10.46 -1.30 -11.47
C ASP A 107 11.61 -0.69 -12.27
N SER A 108 11.35 -0.31 -13.53
CA SER A 108 12.32 0.33 -14.42
C SER A 108 12.49 1.83 -14.22
N ALA A 109 11.63 2.47 -13.41
CA ALA A 109 11.78 3.87 -13.06
C ALA A 109 13.03 4.09 -12.20
N VAL A 110 13.61 5.28 -12.28
CA VAL A 110 14.75 5.69 -11.46
C VAL A 110 14.33 6.87 -10.61
N ILE A 111 14.67 6.83 -9.32
CA ILE A 111 14.39 7.91 -8.37
C ILE A 111 15.69 8.43 -7.75
N GLN A 112 15.67 9.71 -7.36
CA GLN A 112 16.75 10.37 -6.66
C GLN A 112 16.20 11.38 -5.64
N SER A 113 16.76 11.41 -4.44
CA SER A 113 16.48 12.42 -3.40
C SER A 113 17.77 12.99 -2.84
N ASP A 114 17.88 14.31 -2.74
CA ASP A 114 19.08 14.91 -2.13
C ASP A 114 19.10 14.73 -0.59
N THR A 115 17.97 14.36 0.01
CA THR A 115 17.77 14.31 1.46
C THR A 115 17.51 12.92 2.04
N ASN A 116 17.51 11.87 1.21
CA ASN A 116 17.23 10.50 1.66
C ASN A 116 18.32 9.53 1.18
N LEU A 117 18.93 8.81 2.12
CA LEU A 117 20.09 7.97 1.84
C LEU A 117 19.76 6.73 1.00
N VAL A 118 18.51 6.23 1.04
CA VAL A 118 18.10 5.06 0.25
C VAL A 118 18.22 5.34 -1.25
N CYS A 119 17.98 6.57 -1.68
CA CYS A 119 18.01 7.00 -3.07
C CYS A 119 18.78 8.33 -3.27
N ARG A 120 19.88 8.52 -2.53
CA ARG A 120 20.70 9.74 -2.67
C ARG A 120 21.28 9.91 -4.07
N GLU A 121 21.77 8.82 -4.59
CA GLU A 121 22.15 8.69 -6.00
C GLU A 121 20.96 8.18 -6.82
N PRO A 122 20.92 8.41 -8.14
CA PRO A 122 19.89 7.84 -9.00
C PRO A 122 19.87 6.32 -8.90
N ARG A 123 18.74 5.77 -8.44
CA ARG A 123 18.57 4.33 -8.25
C ARG A 123 17.27 3.83 -8.85
N GLN A 124 17.35 2.64 -9.45
CA GLN A 124 16.20 1.97 -10.03
C GLN A 124 15.25 1.45 -8.93
N VAL A 125 13.95 1.67 -9.11
CA VAL A 125 12.89 1.30 -8.15
C VAL A 125 12.95 -0.18 -7.80
N GLY A 126 13.04 -1.07 -8.79
CA GLY A 126 13.11 -2.52 -8.54
C GLY A 126 14.31 -2.93 -7.68
N ASN A 127 15.46 -2.24 -7.79
CA ASN A 127 16.63 -2.53 -6.96
C ASN A 127 16.42 -2.08 -5.52
N ILE A 128 15.83 -0.91 -5.32
CA ILE A 128 15.48 -0.39 -3.98
C ILE A 128 14.50 -1.36 -3.30
N LEU A 129 13.42 -1.73 -3.99
CA LEU A 129 12.40 -2.61 -3.44
C LEU A 129 12.95 -3.98 -3.07
N ARG A 130 13.81 -4.56 -3.93
CA ARG A 130 14.47 -5.84 -3.64
C ARG A 130 15.33 -5.78 -2.38
N GLU A 131 16.20 -4.77 -2.27
CA GLU A 131 17.08 -4.62 -1.10
C GLU A 131 16.30 -4.35 0.18
N LEU A 132 15.26 -3.50 0.13
CA LEU A 132 14.40 -3.27 1.29
C LEU A 132 13.62 -4.52 1.72
N LYS A 133 13.19 -5.36 0.77
CA LYS A 133 12.56 -6.65 1.08
C LYS A 133 13.56 -7.60 1.76
N GLU A 134 14.81 -7.65 1.29
CA GLU A 134 15.89 -8.43 1.91
C GLU A 134 16.20 -7.93 3.34
N GLU A 135 16.32 -6.61 3.54
CA GLU A 135 16.54 -6.00 4.85
C GLU A 135 15.38 -6.26 5.82
N LEU A 136 14.14 -6.15 5.35
CA LEU A 136 12.95 -6.40 6.16
C LEU A 136 12.89 -7.86 6.63
N GLN A 137 13.18 -8.81 5.74
CA GLN A 137 13.24 -10.23 6.09
C GLN A 137 14.32 -10.52 7.14
N ALA A 138 15.47 -9.83 7.05
CA ALA A 138 16.55 -9.97 8.03
C ALA A 138 16.22 -9.32 9.38
N ALA A 139 15.46 -8.22 9.38
CA ALA A 139 15.16 -7.44 10.58
C ALA A 139 13.91 -7.91 11.36
N CYS A 140 12.93 -8.51 10.67
CA CYS A 140 11.60 -8.81 11.24
C CYS A 140 11.14 -10.23 10.85
N GLU A 141 11.61 -11.24 11.58
CA GLU A 141 11.28 -12.66 11.34
C GLU A 141 9.77 -12.93 11.37
N GLU A 142 9.00 -12.16 12.17
CA GLU A 142 7.55 -12.35 12.27
C GLU A 142 6.81 -11.95 10.99
N THR A 143 7.43 -11.13 10.13
CA THR A 143 6.85 -10.67 8.86
C THR A 143 7.29 -11.50 7.65
N THR A 144 8.31 -12.35 7.79
CA THR A 144 8.93 -13.09 6.69
C THR A 144 7.92 -13.95 5.91
N ASP A 145 7.00 -14.62 6.60
CA ASP A 145 6.02 -15.48 5.92
C ASP A 145 5.05 -14.67 5.05
N PHE A 146 4.79 -13.41 5.38
CA PHE A 146 3.97 -12.53 4.56
C PHE A 146 4.72 -11.98 3.35
N LEU A 147 6.05 -11.88 3.42
CA LEU A 147 6.91 -11.31 2.37
C LEU A 147 7.33 -12.33 1.32
N VAL A 148 7.58 -13.58 1.74
CA VAL A 148 8.07 -14.65 0.88
C VAL A 148 7.15 -15.86 1.01
N PRO A 149 6.67 -16.44 -0.11
CA PRO A 149 5.81 -17.60 -0.03
C PRO A 149 6.60 -18.80 0.52
N THR A 150 5.98 -19.56 1.40
CA THR A 150 6.49 -20.85 1.86
C THR A 150 6.22 -21.93 0.81
N ARG A 151 6.64 -23.18 1.06
CA ARG A 151 6.23 -24.33 0.23
C ARG A 151 4.71 -24.50 0.13
N LEU A 152 3.96 -23.98 1.10
CA LEU A 152 2.50 -24.02 1.14
C LEU A 152 1.87 -22.71 0.63
N GLY A 153 2.67 -21.79 0.08
CA GLY A 153 2.23 -20.45 -0.29
C GLY A 153 2.34 -19.46 0.86
N TYR A 154 1.58 -18.37 0.77
CA TYR A 154 1.49 -17.35 1.80
C TYR A 154 0.60 -17.81 2.98
N PRO A 155 0.74 -17.18 4.16
CA PRO A 155 -0.09 -17.49 5.33
C PRO A 155 -1.58 -17.45 5.03
N ALA A 156 -2.26 -18.54 5.34
CA ALA A 156 -3.71 -18.58 5.39
C ALA A 156 -4.18 -17.83 6.65
N ILE A 157 -5.09 -16.89 6.45
CA ILE A 157 -5.72 -16.11 7.51
C ILE A 157 -7.24 -16.25 7.43
N GLU A 158 -7.92 -15.98 8.54
CA GLU A 158 -9.37 -15.93 8.57
C GLU A 158 -9.84 -14.49 8.76
N PHE A 159 -10.83 -14.07 7.97
CA PHE A 159 -11.44 -12.75 7.99
C PHE A 159 -12.87 -12.83 8.52
N LEU A 160 -13.24 -11.91 9.40
CA LEU A 160 -14.61 -11.72 9.85
C LEU A 160 -15.00 -10.26 9.68
N HIS A 161 -15.86 -9.99 8.70
CA HIS A 161 -16.56 -8.72 8.61
C HIS A 161 -17.80 -8.73 9.51
N PRO A 162 -18.21 -7.59 10.09
CA PRO A 162 -19.43 -7.49 10.89
C PRO A 162 -20.66 -8.03 10.14
N GLY A 163 -21.39 -8.94 10.79
CA GLY A 163 -22.59 -9.54 10.22
C GLY A 163 -22.36 -10.62 9.15
N GLN A 164 -21.10 -11.00 8.90
CA GLN A 164 -20.74 -12.10 8.00
C GLN A 164 -20.18 -13.31 8.77
N GLU A 165 -19.98 -14.42 8.07
CA GLU A 165 -19.25 -15.58 8.58
C GLU A 165 -17.74 -15.42 8.41
N TRP A 166 -16.96 -16.27 9.11
CA TRP A 166 -15.52 -16.34 8.91
C TRP A 166 -15.18 -16.84 7.50
N ARG A 167 -14.30 -16.12 6.82
CA ARG A 167 -13.85 -16.42 5.45
C ARG A 167 -12.36 -16.70 5.44
N GLN A 168 -11.96 -17.72 4.70
CA GLN A 168 -10.54 -18.04 4.51
C GLN A 168 -9.92 -17.13 3.45
N ALA A 169 -8.72 -16.64 3.68
CA ALA A 169 -7.95 -15.84 2.74
C ALA A 169 -6.46 -16.15 2.84
N GLU A 170 -5.69 -15.74 1.83
CA GLU A 170 -4.23 -15.68 1.89
C GLU A 170 -3.79 -14.22 2.03
N MET A 171 -2.75 -13.97 2.81
CA MET A 171 -2.21 -12.62 3.01
C MET A 171 -0.75 -12.53 2.61
N ARG A 172 -0.43 -11.48 1.85
CA ARG A 172 0.92 -11.12 1.46
C ARG A 172 1.19 -9.67 1.85
N LEU A 173 2.42 -9.40 2.29
CA LEU A 173 2.98 -8.07 2.41
C LEU A 173 3.89 -7.82 1.20
N ASP A 174 3.66 -6.73 0.49
CA ASP A 174 4.55 -6.25 -0.57
C ASP A 174 5.04 -4.84 -0.28
N LEU A 175 6.14 -4.47 -0.94
CA LEU A 175 6.68 -3.12 -0.93
C LEU A 175 6.61 -2.56 -2.35
N GLU A 176 6.06 -1.35 -2.48
CA GLU A 176 5.96 -0.64 -3.76
C GLU A 176 6.38 0.82 -3.60
N ILE A 177 6.76 1.47 -4.69
CA ILE A 177 7.02 2.92 -4.72
C ILE A 177 5.90 3.62 -5.48
N SER A 178 5.34 4.66 -4.88
CA SER A 178 4.45 5.60 -5.58
C SER A 178 5.12 6.95 -5.80
N PHE A 179 4.68 7.67 -6.83
CA PHE A 179 5.15 9.00 -7.15
C PHE A 179 3.99 9.93 -7.49
N LEU A 180 3.91 11.04 -6.75
CA LEU A 180 3.00 12.13 -7.05
C LEU A 180 3.80 13.32 -7.58
N SER A 181 3.65 13.61 -8.87
CA SER A 181 4.28 14.76 -9.52
C SER A 181 3.77 16.10 -8.96
N ASP A 182 4.67 17.07 -8.82
CA ASP A 182 4.31 18.46 -8.52
C ASP A 182 3.56 19.11 -9.71
N ASN A 183 3.78 18.60 -10.92
CA ASN A 183 3.16 19.07 -12.17
C ASN A 183 2.53 17.88 -12.90
N PRO A 184 1.39 17.34 -12.43
CA PRO A 184 0.76 16.19 -13.04
C PRO A 184 0.40 16.52 -14.49
N ARG A 185 1.12 15.89 -15.41
CA ARG A 185 0.87 15.97 -16.85
C ARG A 185 0.08 14.74 -17.25
N ASP A 186 -1.02 14.94 -17.95
CA ASP A 186 -1.72 13.82 -18.59
C ASP A 186 -0.90 13.29 -19.76
N GLY A 187 -1.20 12.07 -20.21
CA GLY A 187 -0.55 11.44 -21.38
C GLY A 187 -0.59 12.25 -22.69
N ASN A 188 -1.30 13.38 -22.70
CA ASN A 188 -1.36 14.37 -23.78
C ASN A 188 -0.59 15.68 -23.50
N GLY A 189 0.22 15.75 -22.44
CA GLY A 189 1.05 16.92 -22.10
C GLY A 189 0.30 18.12 -21.51
N GLN A 190 -0.98 17.98 -21.14
CA GLN A 190 -1.72 19.03 -20.43
C GLN A 190 -1.61 18.86 -18.92
N THR A 191 -1.38 19.98 -18.22
CA THR A 191 -1.38 20.05 -16.75
C THR A 191 -2.77 19.76 -16.22
N ARG A 192 -2.94 18.72 -15.40
CA ARG A 192 -4.17 18.52 -14.63
C ARG A 192 -4.26 19.59 -13.56
N THR A 193 -5.24 20.48 -13.69
CA THR A 193 -5.60 21.38 -12.60
C THR A 193 -6.26 20.56 -11.48
N ASN A 194 -5.63 20.55 -10.30
CA ASN A 194 -6.16 20.01 -9.05
C ASN A 194 -7.37 20.83 -8.55
N ALA A 195 -8.46 20.88 -9.31
CA ALA A 195 -9.67 21.61 -8.93
C ALA A 195 -10.58 20.81 -7.96
N ALA A 196 -10.25 19.56 -7.64
CA ALA A 196 -11.11 18.69 -6.84
C ALA A 196 -10.81 18.64 -5.33
N LEU A 197 -9.73 19.25 -4.85
CA LEU A 197 -9.33 19.19 -3.43
C LEU A 197 -9.62 20.46 -2.61
N ASN A 198 -10.10 21.54 -3.25
CA ASN A 198 -10.51 22.77 -2.56
C ASN A 198 -11.96 23.15 -2.94
N LYS A 199 -12.94 22.36 -2.51
CA LYS A 199 -14.28 22.91 -2.28
C LYS A 199 -14.34 23.35 -0.81
N PRO A 200 -14.46 24.65 -0.51
CA PRO A 200 -14.84 25.05 0.84
C PRO A 200 -16.20 24.44 1.14
N VAL A 201 -16.28 23.73 2.26
CA VAL A 201 -17.55 23.28 2.85
C VAL A 201 -18.36 24.53 3.12
N LEU A 202 -19.40 24.78 2.32
CA LEU A 202 -20.40 25.79 2.65
C LEU A 202 -21.14 25.30 3.91
N PRO A 203 -21.36 26.17 4.92
CA PRO A 203 -22.12 25.78 6.09
C PRO A 203 -23.54 25.41 5.67
N LEU A 204 -24.00 24.25 6.14
CA LEU A 204 -25.39 23.82 5.99
C LEU A 204 -26.30 24.84 6.71
N GLY A 205 -27.19 25.44 5.94
CA GLY A 205 -28.34 26.19 6.44
C GLY A 205 -28.35 27.64 6.03
N GLU A 206 -29.16 27.97 5.02
CA GLU A 206 -30.19 29.00 5.14
C GLU A 206 -31.16 28.92 3.95
N HIS A 207 -32.44 28.75 4.32
CA HIS A 207 -33.70 28.72 3.56
C HIS A 207 -34.11 27.43 2.85
#